data_AF-A0A820LEZ0-F1
#
_entry.id   AF-A0A820LEZ0-F1
#
_cell.length_a   1.000
_cell.length_b   1.000
_cell.length_c   1.000
_cell.angle_alpha   90.00
_cell.angle_beta   90.00
_cell.angle_gamma   90.00
#
_symmetry.space_group_name_H-M   'P 1'
#
loop_
_entity.id
_entity.type
_entity.pdbx_description
1 polymer ?
#
loop_
_entity_poly.entity_id
_entity_poly.type
_entity_poly.pdbx_seq_one_letter_code
_entity_poly.pdbx_strand_id
1 'polypeptide(L)'
;LEKDEKKHSRALTAAHKDLRLSWTKDHMTWNNEWHKVVWSDEKKFNLDAPDGFSYYWHDLRKEEEIFSTRPLGGGSVMIWASFGWGGKSSICFVDGRMNAKGYREVLKKHLIDIRSCMGGSDWIFQQDNAPIHRAKVNLT
;
A
#
# COMPACT_ATOMS: atom_id res chain seq x y z
N LEU A 1 -16.97 -26.08 -16.15
CA LEU A 1 -17.18 -25.23 -14.97
C LEU A 1 -16.04 -25.51 -14.02
N GLU A 2 -15.23 -24.51 -13.71
CA GLU A 2 -14.12 -24.61 -12.76
C GLU A 2 -14.40 -23.71 -11.55
N LYS A 3 -13.85 -24.09 -10.39
CA LYS A 3 -13.95 -23.27 -9.19
C LYS A 3 -12.79 -22.29 -9.20
N ASP A 4 -13.09 -21.04 -9.55
CA ASP A 4 -12.09 -19.99 -9.64
C ASP A 4 -12.15 -19.06 -8.44
N GLU A 5 -10.97 -18.59 -8.02
CA GLU A 5 -10.84 -17.51 -7.06
C GLU A 5 -11.17 -16.18 -7.75
N LYS A 6 -11.96 -15.32 -7.09
CA LYS A 6 -12.24 -14.00 -7.63
C LYS A 6 -10.99 -13.12 -7.62
N LYS A 7 -10.50 -12.77 -8.80
CA LYS A 7 -9.36 -11.85 -8.97
C LYS A 7 -9.80 -10.40 -8.78
N HIS A 8 -9.24 -9.74 -7.78
CA HIS A 8 -9.31 -8.29 -7.64
C HIS A 8 -7.98 -7.67 -8.09
N SER A 9 -7.89 -7.23 -9.35
CA SER A 9 -6.75 -6.42 -9.80
C SER A 9 -7.16 -5.45 -10.90
N ARG A 10 -6.57 -4.25 -10.91
CA ARG A 10 -6.64 -3.35 -12.06
C ARG A 10 -5.65 -3.83 -13.11
N ALA A 11 -6.09 -3.97 -14.36
CA ALA A 11 -5.21 -4.32 -15.47
C ALA A 11 -4.06 -3.29 -15.60
N LEU A 12 -2.83 -3.78 -15.77
CA LEU A 12 -1.66 -2.93 -15.99
C LEU A 12 -1.65 -2.40 -17.42
N THR A 13 -1.71 -1.08 -17.58
CA THR A 13 -1.51 -0.40 -18.86
C THR A 13 -0.07 -0.59 -19.36
N ALA A 14 0.17 -0.41 -20.66
CA ALA A 14 1.52 -0.45 -21.23
C ALA A 14 2.47 0.53 -20.51
N ALA A 15 2.01 1.77 -20.29
CA ALA A 15 2.77 2.77 -19.55
C ALA A 15 3.15 2.33 -18.13
N HIS A 16 2.24 1.65 -17.40
CA HIS A 16 2.59 1.10 -16.08
C HIS A 16 3.67 0.02 -16.16
N LYS A 17 3.64 -0.83 -17.20
CA LYS A 17 4.65 -1.88 -17.41
C LYS A 17 6.01 -1.26 -17.71
N ASP A 18 6.06 -0.25 -18.57
CA ASP A 18 7.31 0.43 -18.93
C ASP A 18 7.94 1.14 -17.72
N LEU A 19 7.14 1.88 -16.94
CA LEU A 19 7.61 2.54 -15.72
C LEU A 19 8.13 1.54 -14.68
N ARG A 20 7.42 0.42 -14.47
CA ARG A 20 7.87 -0.65 -13.57
C ARG A 20 9.16 -1.29 -14.06
N LEU A 21 9.28 -1.55 -15.36
CA LEU A 21 10.49 -2.13 -15.95
C LEU A 21 11.69 -1.20 -15.80
N SER A 22 11.51 0.11 -16.06
CA SER A 22 12.56 1.11 -15.87
C SER A 22 13.01 1.14 -14.41
N TRP A 23 12.06 1.27 -13.47
CA TRP A 23 12.38 1.31 -12.05
C TRP A 23 13.13 0.05 -11.61
N THR A 24 12.69 -1.14 -12.05
CA THR A 24 13.40 -2.39 -11.74
C THR A 24 14.82 -2.38 -12.30
N LYS A 25 15.03 -1.94 -13.54
CA LYS A 25 16.38 -1.85 -14.14
C LYS A 25 17.29 -0.90 -13.37
N ASP A 26 16.76 0.22 -12.89
CA ASP A 26 17.53 1.21 -12.14
C ASP A 26 17.98 0.68 -10.76
N HIS A 27 17.23 -0.27 -10.19
CA HIS A 27 17.45 -0.80 -8.84
C HIS A 27 17.88 -2.29 -8.83
N MET A 28 18.06 -2.93 -10.00
CA MET A 28 18.33 -4.37 -10.07
C MET A 28 19.69 -4.77 -9.48
N THR A 29 20.64 -3.84 -9.45
CA THR A 29 22.00 -4.07 -8.93
C THR A 29 22.12 -3.68 -7.46
N TRP A 30 21.07 -3.15 -6.84
CA TRP A 30 21.07 -2.78 -5.43
C TRP A 30 21.17 -4.03 -4.55
N ASN A 31 22.05 -3.95 -3.56
CA ASN A 31 22.20 -4.92 -2.49
C ASN A 31 22.05 -4.20 -1.15
N ASN A 32 23.15 -3.67 -0.61
CA ASN A 32 23.16 -2.99 0.69
C ASN A 32 22.37 -1.67 0.68
N GLU A 33 22.10 -1.11 -0.50
CA GLU A 33 21.23 0.06 -0.69
C GLU A 33 19.81 -0.21 -0.18
N TRP A 34 19.31 -1.45 -0.28
CA TRP A 34 18.01 -1.83 0.27
C TRP A 34 17.94 -1.66 1.78
N HIS A 35 19.08 -1.73 2.49
CA HIS A 35 19.11 -1.50 3.93
C HIS A 35 18.81 -0.06 4.32
N LYS A 36 18.92 0.88 3.37
CA LYS A 36 18.59 2.29 3.57
C LYS A 36 17.12 2.60 3.31
N VAL A 37 16.35 1.66 2.75
CA VAL A 37 14.96 1.91 2.38
C VAL A 37 14.03 1.69 3.57
N VAL A 38 13.20 2.70 3.83
CA VAL A 38 12.06 2.62 4.73
C VAL A 38 10.79 2.48 3.90
N TRP A 39 10.15 1.33 4.00
CA TRP A 39 8.88 1.01 3.35
C TRP A 39 7.73 1.46 4.23
N SER A 40 6.68 2.03 3.64
CA SER A 40 5.47 2.43 4.35
C SER A 40 4.24 2.14 3.51
N ASP A 41 3.11 1.86 4.18
CA ASP A 41 1.84 1.64 3.51
C ASP A 41 0.65 1.85 4.47
N GLU A 42 -0.52 2.12 3.89
CA GLU A 42 -1.80 2.08 4.57
C GLU A 42 -2.56 0.79 4.25
N LYS A 43 -3.05 0.10 5.29
CA LYS A 43 -3.95 -1.04 5.10
C LYS A 43 -5.29 -0.80 5.77
N LYS A 44 -6.35 -0.99 4.99
CA LYS A 44 -7.72 -1.14 5.50
C LYS A 44 -8.00 -2.63 5.75
N PHE A 45 -8.48 -2.95 6.95
CA PHE A 45 -9.03 -4.24 7.34
C PHE A 45 -10.54 -4.09 7.52
N ASN A 46 -11.32 -4.86 6.77
CA ASN A 46 -12.78 -4.91 6.93
C ASN A 46 -13.14 -5.95 7.99
N LEU A 47 -14.15 -5.67 8.82
CA LEU A 47 -14.58 -6.55 9.91
C LEU A 47 -15.52 -7.67 9.45
N ASP A 48 -15.96 -7.63 8.19
CA ASP A 48 -17.10 -8.39 7.67
C ASP A 48 -16.68 -9.56 6.76
N ALA A 49 -15.61 -10.28 7.15
CA ALA A 49 -14.93 -11.38 6.44
C ALA A 49 -13.75 -10.95 5.52
N PRO A 50 -12.79 -11.84 5.22
CA PRO A 50 -11.54 -11.46 4.58
C PRO A 50 -11.74 -11.11 3.10
N ASP A 51 -11.03 -10.07 2.65
CA ASP A 51 -10.94 -9.64 1.25
C ASP A 51 -10.28 -10.75 0.41
N GLY A 52 -11.05 -11.72 -0.12
CA GLY A 52 -10.52 -12.74 -1.03
C GLY A 52 -11.20 -14.11 -1.01
N PHE A 53 -11.93 -14.49 0.05
CA PHE A 53 -12.61 -15.79 0.12
C PHE A 53 -13.97 -15.81 -0.58
N SER A 54 -14.01 -15.37 -1.84
CA SER A 54 -15.18 -15.53 -2.69
C SER A 54 -14.77 -16.34 -3.90
N TYR A 55 -15.19 -17.60 -3.93
CA TYR A 55 -15.11 -18.45 -5.10
C TYR A 55 -16.34 -18.25 -5.97
N TYR A 56 -16.20 -18.48 -7.28
CA TYR A 56 -17.34 -18.59 -8.18
C TYR A 56 -17.11 -19.75 -9.16
N TRP A 57 -18.20 -20.24 -9.74
CA TRP A 57 -18.14 -21.27 -10.79
C TRP A 57 -18.01 -20.58 -12.13
N HIS A 58 -16.85 -20.71 -12.76
CA HIS A 58 -16.54 -20.09 -14.04
C HIS A 58 -16.81 -21.06 -15.19
N ASP A 59 -17.57 -20.62 -16.19
CA ASP A 59 -17.74 -21.32 -17.46
C ASP A 59 -16.62 -20.90 -18.41
N LEU A 60 -15.68 -21.80 -18.70
CA LEU A 60 -14.49 -21.58 -19.54
C LEU A 60 -14.80 -21.08 -20.96
N ARG A 61 -16.06 -21.09 -21.38
CA ARG A 61 -16.53 -20.54 -22.66
C ARG A 61 -16.86 -19.05 -22.60
N LYS A 62 -16.85 -18.45 -21.41
CA LYS A 62 -17.15 -17.03 -21.15
C LYS A 62 -15.89 -16.33 -20.64
N GLU A 63 -15.84 -15.01 -20.75
CA GLU A 63 -14.75 -14.25 -20.13
C GLU A 63 -14.81 -14.32 -18.60
N GLU A 64 -13.64 -14.18 -17.97
CA GLU A 64 -13.49 -14.18 -16.51
C GLU A 64 -14.22 -12.98 -15.90
N GLU A 65 -15.07 -13.22 -14.90
CA GLU A 65 -15.82 -12.14 -14.26
C GLU A 65 -14.95 -11.39 -13.24
N ILE A 66 -14.67 -10.11 -13.53
CA ILE A 66 -13.98 -9.20 -12.60
C ILE A 66 -15.03 -8.46 -11.78
N PHE A 67 -15.17 -8.81 -10.50
CA PHE A 67 -16.13 -8.14 -9.62
C PHE A 67 -15.56 -6.81 -9.08
N SER A 68 -16.34 -5.74 -9.24
CA SER A 68 -16.15 -4.46 -8.55
C SER A 68 -16.69 -4.53 -7.11
N THR A 69 -16.03 -3.82 -6.21
CA THR A 69 -16.16 -3.80 -4.73
C THR A 69 -17.57 -3.92 -4.13
N ARG A 70 -17.63 -4.59 -2.96
CA ARG A 70 -18.83 -4.81 -2.13
C ARG A 70 -19.42 -3.48 -1.59
N PRO A 71 -20.74 -3.39 -1.39
CA PRO A 71 -21.38 -2.20 -0.81
C PRO A 71 -21.04 -2.03 0.68
N LEU A 72 -20.50 -0.85 0.99
CA LEU A 72 -20.33 -0.01 2.21
C LEU A 72 -21.10 -0.32 3.53
N GLY A 73 -21.47 -1.55 3.87
CA GLY A 73 -22.23 -1.85 5.10
C GLY A 73 -21.40 -2.18 6.35
N GLY A 74 -20.13 -2.54 6.18
CA GLY A 74 -19.28 -3.10 7.22
C GLY A 74 -18.36 -2.12 7.93
N GLY A 75 -18.08 -2.39 9.21
CA GLY A 75 -17.05 -1.68 9.95
C GLY A 75 -15.65 -1.97 9.38
N SER A 76 -14.72 -1.05 9.58
CA SER A 76 -13.34 -1.23 9.11
C SER A 76 -12.34 -0.48 9.96
N VAL A 77 -11.14 -1.04 10.06
CA VAL A 77 -9.99 -0.42 10.72
C VAL A 77 -8.96 -0.07 9.66
N MET A 78 -8.53 1.18 9.63
CA MET A 78 -7.41 1.63 8.80
C MET A 78 -6.17 1.76 9.68
N ILE A 79 -5.05 1.23 9.21
CA ILE A 79 -3.75 1.39 9.87
C ILE A 79 -2.73 1.97 8.90
N TRP A 80 -1.72 2.61 9.47
CA TRP A 80 -0.48 2.95 8.80
C TRP A 80 0.69 2.35 9.58
N ALA A 81 1.68 1.83 8.86
CA ALA A 81 2.92 1.34 9.45
C ALA A 81 4.09 1.50 8.48
N SER A 82 5.30 1.49 9.03
CA SER A 82 6.52 1.47 8.24
C SER A 82 7.55 0.48 8.80
N PHE A 83 8.42 -0.02 7.93
CA PHE A 83 9.52 -0.89 8.31
C PHE A 83 10.71 -0.73 7.36
N GLY A 84 11.90 -1.07 7.84
CA GLY A 84 13.14 -1.09 7.10
C GLY A 84 14.08 -2.12 7.70
N TRP A 85 15.32 -2.14 7.23
CA TRP A 85 16.32 -3.11 7.70
C TRP A 85 16.59 -3.02 9.21
N GLY A 86 16.66 -1.79 9.75
CA GLY A 86 16.96 -1.55 11.16
C GLY A 86 15.79 -1.80 12.12
N GLY A 87 14.57 -2.00 11.60
CA GLY A 87 13.39 -2.23 12.44
C GLY A 87 12.10 -1.69 11.85
N LYS A 88 11.09 -1.51 12.70
CA LYS A 88 9.73 -1.09 12.32
C LYS A 88 9.23 0.05 13.18
N SER A 89 8.29 0.84 12.66
CA SER A 89 7.57 1.83 13.44
C SER A 89 6.54 1.18 14.37
N SER A 90 5.98 2.00 15.26
CA SER A 90 4.69 1.72 15.87
C SER A 90 3.59 1.64 14.80
N ILE A 91 2.57 0.80 15.03
CA ILE A 91 1.37 0.76 14.18
C ILE A 91 0.49 1.93 14.57
N CYS A 92 0.10 2.74 13.59
CA CYS A 92 -0.81 3.87 13.78
C CYS A 92 -2.22 3.47 13.36
N PHE A 93 -3.18 3.56 14.28
CA PHE A 93 -4.60 3.43 13.95
C PHE A 93 -5.10 4.78 13.42
N VAL A 94 -5.80 4.73 12.29
CA VAL A 94 -6.30 5.90 11.58
C VAL A 94 -7.81 5.86 11.62
N ASP A 95 -8.41 6.92 12.19
CA ASP A 95 -9.86 7.03 12.25
C ASP A 95 -10.44 7.35 10.87
N GLY A 96 -11.27 6.44 10.37
CA GLY A 96 -11.94 6.59 9.08
C GLY A 96 -10.99 6.51 7.89
N ARG A 97 -11.16 7.41 6.92
CA ARG A 97 -10.36 7.45 5.69
C ARG A 97 -9.20 8.43 5.83
N MET A 98 -7.98 7.96 5.59
CA MET A 98 -6.79 8.81 5.56
C MET A 98 -6.95 9.96 4.55
N ASN A 99 -6.66 11.18 5.00
CA ASN A 99 -6.54 12.37 4.17
C ASN A 99 -5.13 12.94 4.27
N ALA A 100 -4.79 13.91 3.42
CA ALA A 100 -3.44 14.48 3.35
C ALA A 100 -2.96 15.12 4.67
N LYS A 101 -3.86 15.74 5.44
CA LYS A 101 -3.51 16.32 6.74
C LYS A 101 -3.21 15.22 7.76
N GLY A 102 -4.09 14.22 7.87
CA GLY A 102 -3.90 13.06 8.72
C GLY A 102 -2.60 12.33 8.40
N TYR A 103 -2.33 12.12 7.11
CA TYR A 103 -1.09 11.50 6.65
C TYR A 103 0.16 12.24 7.12
N ARG A 104 0.20 13.57 7.01
CA ARG A 104 1.33 14.37 7.51
C ARG A 104 1.51 14.25 9.02
N GLU A 105 0.43 14.21 9.79
CA GLU A 105 0.52 14.04 11.24
C GLU A 105 1.00 12.63 11.63
N VAL A 106 0.56 11.61 10.90
CA VAL A 106 1.07 10.24 11.05
C VAL A 106 2.57 10.18 10.78
N LEU A 107 3.04 10.77 9.67
CA LEU A 107 4.47 10.83 9.36
C LEU A 107 5.26 11.56 10.45
N LYS A 108 4.82 12.75 10.89
CA LYS A 108 5.52 13.50 11.95
C LYS A 108 5.65 12.70 13.25
N LYS A 109 4.60 11.97 13.61
CA LYS A 109 4.53 11.25 14.88
C LYS A 109 5.25 9.90 14.86
N HIS A 110 5.11 9.13 13.77
CA HIS A 110 5.53 7.73 13.71
C HIS A 110 6.76 7.46 12.85
N LEU A 111 7.10 8.36 11.91
CA LEU A 111 8.32 8.22 11.09
C LEU A 111 9.60 8.50 11.90
N ILE A 112 9.49 9.24 13.01
CA ILE A 112 10.64 9.51 13.87
C ILE A 112 11.11 8.24 14.61
N ASP A 113 10.18 7.33 14.91
CA ASP A 113 10.48 6.04 15.56
C ASP A 113 11.45 5.23 14.68
N ILE A 114 11.15 5.13 13.39
CA ILE A 114 11.97 4.33 12.47
C ILE A 114 13.31 4.99 12.16
N ARG A 115 13.37 6.34 12.12
CA ARG A 115 14.64 7.06 11.96
C ARG A 115 15.66 6.67 13.02
N SER A 116 15.22 6.47 14.26
CA SER A 116 16.09 6.06 15.36
C SER A 116 16.64 4.63 15.15
N CYS A 117 15.83 3.73 14.60
CA CYS A 117 16.23 2.35 14.29
C CYS A 117 17.16 2.24 13.08
N MET A 118 17.06 3.16 12.11
CA MET A 118 17.85 3.12 10.87
C MET A 118 19.28 3.68 11.02
N GLY A 119 19.62 4.26 12.18
CA GLY A 119 21.01 4.61 12.51
C GLY A 119 21.61 5.79 11.73
N GLY A 120 20.81 6.81 11.37
CA GLY A 120 21.33 8.01 10.70
C GLY A 120 20.27 8.84 9.98
N SER A 121 20.72 9.73 9.09
CA SER A 121 19.85 10.53 8.21
C SER A 121 19.91 10.12 6.73
N ASP A 122 20.76 9.16 6.37
CA ASP A 122 20.95 8.69 4.99
C ASP A 122 20.03 7.49 4.67
N TRP A 123 18.72 7.72 4.75
CA TRP A 123 17.69 6.73 4.43
C TRP A 123 16.76 7.25 3.33
N ILE A 124 16.21 6.30 2.56
CA ILE A 124 15.30 6.53 1.45
C ILE A 124 13.90 6.19 1.93
N PHE A 125 13.00 7.17 1.90
CA PHE A 125 11.59 6.95 2.23
C PHE A 125 10.83 6.46 1.00
N GLN A 126 10.20 5.30 1.11
CA GLN A 126 9.35 4.73 0.08
C GLN A 126 7.88 4.74 0.53
N GLN A 127 7.03 5.27 -0.35
CA GLN A 127 5.58 5.29 -0.24
C GLN A 127 4.99 5.15 -1.65
N ASP A 128 3.71 4.78 -1.74
CA ASP A 128 3.03 4.71 -3.03
C ASP A 128 2.70 6.11 -3.60
N ASN A 129 2.15 6.15 -4.82
CA ASN A 129 1.78 7.38 -5.51
C ASN A 129 0.34 7.83 -5.22
N ALA A 130 -0.24 7.47 -4.08
CA ALA A 130 -1.59 7.90 -3.71
C ALA A 130 -1.70 9.43 -3.75
N PRO A 131 -2.85 9.99 -4.19
CA PRO A 131 -3.02 11.44 -4.28
C PRO A 131 -2.75 12.18 -2.96
N ILE A 132 -3.04 11.55 -1.82
CA ILE A 132 -2.81 12.12 -0.48
C ILE A 132 -1.32 12.32 -0.17
N HIS A 133 -0.41 11.54 -0.77
CA HIS A 133 1.04 11.64 -0.57
C HIS A 133 1.66 12.81 -1.34
N ARG A 134 0.98 13.29 -2.39
CA ARG A 134 1.44 14.39 -3.26
C ARG A 134 0.73 15.72 -2.99
N ALA A 135 -0.20 15.73 -2.04
CA ALA A 135 -1.02 16.89 -1.76
C ALA A 135 -0.19 18.02 -1.10
N LYS A 136 -0.20 19.20 -1.71
CA LYS A 136 0.27 20.43 -1.07
C LYS A 136 -0.83 20.92 -0.13
N VAL A 137 -0.57 20.89 1.18
CA VAL A 137 -1.51 21.44 2.16
C VAL A 137 -1.15 22.91 2.38
N ASN A 138 -2.06 23.82 2.01
CA ASN A 138 -1.93 25.23 2.34
C ASN A 138 -2.00 25.38 3.86
N LEU A 139 -0.97 25.97 4.46
CA LEU A 139 -1.00 26.38 5.86
C LEU A 139 -1.81 27.68 5.93
N THR A 140 -3.07 27.60 6.35
CA THR A 140 -3.82 28.77 6.85
C THR A 140 -3.56 28.94 8.33
#